data_AF-A0AAJ7ND18-F1
#
_entry.id   AF-A0AAJ7ND18-F1
#
_cell.length_a   1.000
_cell.length_b   1.000
_cell.length_c   1.000
_cell.angle_alpha   90.00
_cell.angle_beta   90.00
_cell.angle_gamma   90.00
#
_symmetry.space_group_name_H-M   'P 1'
#
loop_
_entity.id
_entity.type
_entity.pdbx_description
1 polymer ?
#
loop_
_entity_poly.entity_id
_entity_poly.type
_entity_poly.pdbx_seq_one_letter_code
_entity_poly.pdbx_strand_id
1 'polypeptide(L)'
;MTEVTYVRNPYPLPEVHREGTWTRRPVLGKKVVPRDKNWSKDLKAFERLFAHHTLNSIRKDHRLFRPKVPDDSLDLALTTVYEHGTDCLVPKSYVPIQPESLNRKTWRVLKNRIALYGFAELPEEPEDPLSTFLKRAECYRGPIPEKRVHPSTIKLNITGPHSVQSNPGYSRKIDGTFYNI
;
A
#
# COMPACT_ATOMS: atom_id res chain seq x y z
N MET A 1 -6.15 8.09 -16.26
CA MET A 1 -6.84 6.83 -15.92
C MET A 1 -5.76 5.84 -15.54
N THR A 2 -5.68 5.39 -14.30
CA THR A 2 -4.63 4.44 -13.89
C THR A 2 -4.82 3.13 -14.66
N GLU A 3 -3.81 2.70 -15.40
CA GLU A 3 -3.86 1.42 -16.10
C GLU A 3 -3.96 0.29 -15.08
N VAL A 4 -5.02 -0.51 -15.20
CA VAL A 4 -5.23 -1.70 -14.35
C VAL A 4 -4.86 -2.92 -15.16
N THR A 5 -3.77 -3.57 -14.78
CA THR A 5 -3.35 -4.84 -15.37
C THR A 5 -3.80 -6.00 -14.50
N TYR A 6 -4.19 -7.11 -15.12
CA TYR A 6 -4.66 -8.29 -14.39
C TYR A 6 -3.68 -9.44 -14.54
N VAL A 7 -3.15 -9.92 -13.41
CA VAL A 7 -2.23 -11.07 -13.37
C VAL A 7 -2.92 -12.24 -12.69
N ARG A 8 -2.57 -13.48 -13.08
CA ARG A 8 -3.05 -14.68 -12.38
C ARG A 8 -2.62 -14.62 -10.92
N ASN A 9 -3.54 -14.91 -10.01
CA ASN A 9 -3.26 -14.91 -8.59
C ASN A 9 -2.19 -15.99 -8.24
N PRO A 10 -1.02 -15.60 -7.68
CA PRO A 10 0.01 -16.56 -7.30
C PRO A 10 -0.19 -17.15 -5.89
N TYR A 11 -1.05 -16.53 -5.08
CA TYR A 11 -1.29 -16.91 -3.69
C TYR A 11 -2.15 -18.18 -3.57
N PRO A 12 -2.07 -18.92 -2.45
CA PRO A 12 -2.88 -20.12 -2.25
C PRO A 12 -4.37 -19.80 -2.12
N LEU A 13 -4.71 -18.54 -1.78
CA LEU A 13 -6.08 -18.09 -1.57
C LEU A 13 -6.53 -17.11 -2.66
N PRO A 14 -7.66 -17.38 -3.34
CA PRO A 14 -8.39 -16.42 -4.15
C PRO A 14 -8.82 -15.17 -3.38
N GLU A 15 -8.79 -14.02 -4.05
CA GLU A 15 -9.32 -12.76 -3.54
C GLU A 15 -10.85 -12.72 -3.68
N VAL A 16 -11.55 -13.06 -2.59
CA VAL A 16 -13.04 -13.08 -2.54
C VAL A 16 -13.64 -11.93 -1.75
N HIS A 17 -12.85 -10.88 -1.48
CA HIS A 17 -13.28 -9.71 -0.69
C HIS A 17 -14.54 -9.02 -1.22
N ARG A 18 -14.83 -9.16 -2.52
CA ARG A 18 -15.99 -8.55 -3.19
C ARG A 18 -17.26 -9.40 -3.08
N GLU A 19 -17.10 -10.71 -2.90
CA GLU A 19 -18.22 -11.66 -2.81
C GLU A 19 -18.81 -11.73 -1.41
N GLY A 20 -17.96 -11.59 -0.39
CA GLY A 20 -18.36 -11.86 0.97
C GLY A 20 -17.27 -11.60 2.01
N THR A 21 -17.63 -11.87 3.26
CA THR A 21 -16.77 -11.71 4.42
C THR A 21 -16.49 -13.07 5.07
N TRP A 22 -15.27 -13.25 5.56
CA TRP A 22 -14.89 -14.48 6.25
C TRP A 22 -15.31 -14.40 7.71
N THR A 23 -16.20 -15.29 8.15
CA THR A 23 -16.49 -15.48 9.58
C THR A 23 -15.29 -16.10 10.28
N ARG A 24 -14.59 -17.01 9.59
CA ARG A 24 -13.34 -17.64 10.04
C ARG A 24 -12.39 -17.78 8.87
N ARG A 25 -11.09 -17.77 9.13
CA ARG A 25 -10.09 -17.95 8.07
C ARG A 25 -10.20 -19.35 7.43
N PRO A 26 -9.96 -19.46 6.12
CA PRO A 26 -9.90 -20.76 5.42
C PRO A 26 -8.69 -21.57 5.90
N VAL A 27 -8.81 -22.91 5.86
CA VAL A 27 -7.73 -23.80 6.30
C VAL A 27 -6.68 -23.89 5.20
N LEU A 28 -5.43 -23.53 5.51
CA LEU A 28 -4.30 -23.56 4.57
C LEU A 28 -3.20 -24.53 5.01
N GLY A 29 -3.33 -25.17 6.18
CA GLY A 29 -2.29 -26.00 6.78
C GLY A 29 -1.26 -25.16 7.56
N LYS A 30 -0.53 -25.79 8.49
CA LYS A 30 0.37 -25.07 9.42
C LYS A 30 1.58 -24.43 8.75
N LYS A 31 2.02 -24.96 7.61
CA LYS A 31 3.23 -24.54 6.89
C LYS A 31 2.97 -23.43 5.86
N VAL A 32 1.71 -23.07 5.63
CA VAL A 32 1.33 -22.18 4.52
C VAL A 32 0.90 -20.84 5.04
N VAL A 33 1.57 -19.79 4.55
CA VAL A 33 1.22 -18.41 4.84
C VAL A 33 0.40 -17.85 3.66
N PRO A 34 -0.78 -17.24 3.89
CA PRO A 34 -1.67 -16.79 2.80
C PRO A 34 -1.07 -15.78 1.83
N ARG A 35 -0.12 -14.95 2.29
CA ARG A 35 0.51 -13.88 1.51
C ARG A 35 1.86 -14.27 0.92
N ASP A 36 2.29 -15.51 1.08
CA ASP A 36 3.55 -15.96 0.50
C ASP A 36 3.35 -16.35 -0.98
N LYS A 37 4.16 -15.74 -1.86
CA LYS A 37 4.14 -16.03 -3.30
C LYS A 37 4.79 -17.39 -3.61
N ASN A 38 5.72 -17.82 -2.77
CA ASN A 38 6.50 -19.05 -2.94
C ASN A 38 5.97 -20.22 -2.08
N TRP A 39 4.74 -20.09 -1.57
CA TRP A 39 4.12 -21.01 -0.62
C TRP A 39 4.15 -22.49 -1.05
N SER A 40 4.24 -22.76 -2.35
CA SER A 40 4.17 -24.10 -2.95
C SER A 40 5.53 -24.80 -3.10
N LYS A 41 6.65 -24.10 -2.90
CA LYS A 41 8.01 -24.63 -3.19
C LYS A 41 8.42 -25.77 -2.25
N ASP A 42 8.19 -25.60 -0.95
CA ASP A 42 8.67 -26.53 0.09
C ASP A 42 7.62 -27.57 0.50
N LEU A 43 6.47 -27.60 -0.18
CA LEU A 43 5.34 -28.45 0.16
C LEU A 43 5.29 -29.71 -0.69
N LYS A 44 4.90 -30.82 -0.05
CA LYS A 44 4.59 -32.06 -0.78
C LYS A 44 3.35 -31.87 -1.67
N ALA A 45 3.22 -32.68 -2.72
CA ALA A 45 2.14 -32.55 -3.70
C ALA A 45 0.73 -32.52 -3.07
N PHE A 46 0.47 -33.37 -2.07
CA PHE A 46 -0.82 -33.41 -1.37
C PHE A 46 -1.03 -32.20 -0.45
N GLU A 47 0.03 -31.66 0.17
CA GLU A 47 -0.05 -30.44 0.98
C GLU A 47 -0.37 -29.23 0.07
N ARG A 48 0.20 -29.19 -1.13
CA ARG A 48 -0.13 -28.17 -2.14
C ARG A 48 -1.59 -28.25 -2.59
N LEU A 49 -2.07 -29.47 -2.86
CA LEU A 49 -3.46 -29.67 -3.27
C LEU A 49 -4.43 -29.23 -2.18
N PHE A 50 -4.12 -29.54 -0.92
CA PHE A 50 -4.93 -29.15 0.24
C PHE A 50 -4.94 -27.63 0.47
N ALA A 51 -3.77 -26.98 0.35
CA ALA A 51 -3.63 -25.56 0.65
C ALA A 51 -4.08 -24.64 -0.52
N HIS A 52 -4.05 -25.13 -1.76
CA HIS A 52 -4.46 -24.33 -2.92
C HIS A 52 -5.97 -24.34 -3.09
N HIS A 53 -6.62 -23.24 -2.68
CA HIS A 53 -8.04 -23.07 -2.86
C HIS A 53 -8.40 -22.52 -4.24
N THR A 54 -9.47 -23.03 -4.81
CA THR A 54 -10.10 -22.48 -6.01
C THR A 54 -11.26 -21.57 -5.63
N LEU A 55 -11.70 -20.71 -6.55
CA LEU A 55 -12.93 -19.92 -6.35
C LEU A 55 -14.13 -20.83 -6.01
N ASN A 56 -14.20 -22.02 -6.64
CA ASN A 56 -15.29 -22.96 -6.38
C ASN A 56 -15.19 -23.61 -4.99
N SER A 57 -13.98 -24.01 -4.55
CA SER A 57 -13.81 -24.62 -3.22
C SER A 57 -14.14 -23.64 -2.11
N ILE A 58 -13.73 -22.37 -2.25
CA ILE A 58 -14.01 -21.32 -1.27
C ILE A 58 -15.49 -20.96 -1.21
N ARG A 59 -16.19 -20.90 -2.34
CA ARG A 59 -17.62 -20.61 -2.36
C ARG A 59 -18.45 -21.68 -1.65
N LYS A 60 -17.94 -22.92 -1.60
CA LYS A 60 -18.56 -24.02 -0.87
C LYS A 60 -18.17 -24.05 0.61
N ASP A 61 -17.19 -23.25 1.04
CA ASP A 61 -16.79 -23.18 2.43
C ASP A 61 -17.83 -22.38 3.24
N HIS A 62 -18.42 -23.02 4.26
CA HIS A 62 -19.39 -22.38 5.16
C HIS A 62 -18.83 -21.17 5.91
N ARG A 63 -17.50 -21.05 6.01
CA ARG A 63 -16.84 -19.93 6.70
C ARG A 63 -16.90 -18.63 5.92
N LEU A 64 -17.23 -18.68 4.63
CA LEU A 64 -17.40 -17.51 3.79
C LEU A 64 -18.88 -17.13 3.72
N PHE A 65 -19.22 -16.01 4.35
CA PHE A 65 -20.55 -15.44 4.28
C PHE A 65 -20.68 -14.54 3.04
N ARG A 66 -21.63 -14.85 2.15
CA ARG A 66 -21.81 -14.15 0.86
C ARG A 66 -23.23 -13.60 0.75
N PRO A 67 -23.49 -12.35 1.20
CA PRO A 67 -24.84 -11.79 1.28
C PRO A 67 -25.44 -11.39 -0.08
N LYS A 68 -24.61 -11.30 -1.14
CA LYS A 68 -25.04 -10.82 -2.47
C LYS A 68 -25.31 -11.95 -3.46
N VAL A 69 -25.28 -13.21 -3.00
CA VAL A 69 -25.52 -14.36 -3.86
C VAL A 69 -27.02 -14.45 -4.14
N PRO A 70 -27.45 -14.51 -5.41
CA PRO A 70 -28.84 -14.78 -5.80
C PRO A 70 -29.32 -16.09 -5.18
N ASP A 71 -30.51 -16.07 -4.56
CA ASP A 71 -31.08 -17.26 -3.93
C ASP A 71 -31.88 -18.11 -4.93
N ASP A 72 -32.47 -17.46 -5.95
CA ASP A 72 -33.28 -18.12 -6.97
C ASP A 72 -32.91 -17.71 -8.42
N SER A 73 -33.65 -18.28 -9.37
CA SER A 73 -33.47 -17.98 -10.81
C SER A 73 -33.96 -16.59 -11.20
N LEU A 74 -34.91 -16.02 -10.45
CA LEU A 74 -35.46 -14.70 -10.72
C LEU A 74 -34.44 -13.63 -10.34
N ASP A 75 -33.82 -13.74 -9.15
CA ASP A 75 -32.73 -12.89 -8.71
C ASP A 75 -31.59 -12.89 -9.74
N LEU A 76 -31.24 -14.07 -10.24
CA LEU A 76 -30.22 -14.20 -11.27
C LEU A 76 -30.63 -13.51 -12.58
N ALA A 77 -31.91 -13.53 -12.95
CA ALA A 77 -32.41 -12.81 -14.12
C ALA A 77 -32.40 -11.29 -13.88
N LEU A 78 -32.78 -10.84 -12.69
CA LEU A 78 -32.81 -9.42 -12.31
C LEU A 78 -31.41 -8.80 -12.22
N THR A 79 -30.35 -9.58 -12.00
CA THR A 79 -28.97 -9.07 -11.99
C THR A 79 -28.37 -8.88 -13.39
N THR A 80 -29.10 -9.23 -14.44
CA THR A 80 -28.56 -9.24 -15.82
C THR A 80 -28.44 -7.83 -16.40
N VAL A 81 -27.61 -7.72 -17.43
CA VAL A 81 -27.49 -6.47 -18.19
C VAL A 81 -28.62 -6.43 -19.21
N TYR A 82 -29.44 -5.39 -19.12
CA TYR A 82 -30.52 -5.10 -20.06
C TYR A 82 -30.19 -3.85 -20.88
N GLU A 83 -30.29 -3.96 -22.20
CA GLU A 83 -30.15 -2.83 -23.11
C GLU A 83 -31.46 -2.63 -23.89
N HIS A 84 -32.21 -1.58 -23.55
CA HIS A 84 -33.56 -1.36 -24.08
C HIS A 84 -33.65 -1.28 -25.61
N GLY A 85 -32.60 -0.77 -26.27
CA GLY A 85 -32.58 -0.64 -27.73
C GLY A 85 -32.41 -1.97 -28.47
N THR A 86 -31.59 -2.87 -27.93
CA THR A 86 -31.22 -4.15 -28.57
C THR A 86 -32.08 -5.31 -28.04
N ASP A 87 -32.43 -5.30 -26.75
CA ASP A 87 -33.16 -6.36 -26.05
C ASP A 87 -34.69 -6.15 -26.04
N CYS A 88 -35.27 -5.58 -27.10
CA CYS A 88 -36.72 -5.42 -27.22
C CYS A 88 -37.36 -6.67 -27.85
N LEU A 89 -38.33 -7.29 -27.16
CA LEU A 89 -39.09 -8.47 -27.63
C LEU A 89 -38.23 -9.71 -27.97
N VAL A 90 -37.15 -9.93 -27.21
CA VAL A 90 -36.25 -11.09 -27.35
C VAL A 90 -37.03 -12.42 -27.20
N PRO A 91 -36.71 -13.46 -28.00
CA PRO A 91 -37.37 -14.76 -27.89
C PRO A 91 -37.13 -15.41 -26.52
N LYS A 92 -37.99 -16.36 -26.14
CA LYS A 92 -37.88 -17.11 -24.88
C LYS A 92 -36.57 -17.90 -24.73
N SER A 93 -35.86 -18.16 -25.83
CA SER A 93 -34.56 -18.82 -25.85
C SER A 93 -33.38 -17.88 -25.51
N TYR A 94 -33.63 -16.58 -25.35
CA TYR A 94 -32.59 -15.61 -25.04
C TYR A 94 -31.99 -15.89 -23.67
N VAL A 95 -30.65 -16.03 -23.63
CA VAL A 95 -29.92 -16.31 -22.40
C VAL A 95 -29.52 -14.97 -21.78
N PRO A 96 -30.00 -14.66 -20.57
CA PRO A 96 -29.73 -13.37 -19.97
C PRO A 96 -28.26 -13.27 -19.56
N ILE A 97 -27.60 -12.17 -19.94
CA ILE A 97 -26.15 -12.00 -19.80
C ILE A 97 -25.83 -11.31 -18.48
N GLN A 98 -24.98 -11.93 -17.68
CA GLN A 98 -24.51 -11.36 -16.42
C GLN A 98 -23.45 -10.27 -16.66
N PRO A 99 -23.43 -9.20 -15.86
CA PRO A 99 -22.48 -8.10 -16.01
C PRO A 99 -21.01 -8.54 -15.94
N GLU A 100 -20.70 -9.57 -15.15
CA GLU A 100 -19.36 -10.14 -15.04
C GLU A 100 -18.85 -10.72 -16.37
N SER A 101 -19.77 -11.29 -17.17
CA SER A 101 -19.42 -11.88 -18.47
C SER A 101 -18.99 -10.80 -19.48
N LEU A 102 -19.49 -9.58 -19.31
CA LEU A 102 -19.08 -8.39 -20.06
C LEU A 102 -17.85 -7.69 -19.43
N ASN A 103 -17.12 -8.38 -18.56
CA ASN A 103 -15.98 -7.85 -17.80
C ASN A 103 -16.33 -6.62 -16.93
N ARG A 104 -17.61 -6.39 -16.62
CA ARG A 104 -18.01 -5.32 -15.68
C ARG A 104 -17.68 -5.75 -14.25
N LYS A 105 -17.23 -4.78 -13.45
CA LYS A 105 -16.76 -5.02 -12.09
C LYS A 105 -17.97 -5.11 -11.13
N THR A 106 -18.42 -6.31 -10.79
CA THR A 106 -19.54 -6.57 -9.85
C THR A 106 -19.13 -7.44 -8.66
N TRP A 107 -20.04 -7.79 -7.75
CA TRP A 107 -19.70 -8.52 -6.52
C TRP A 107 -19.05 -9.89 -6.79
N ARG A 108 -19.44 -10.59 -7.85
CA ARG A 108 -18.95 -11.93 -8.19
C ARG A 108 -17.62 -11.87 -8.94
N VAL A 109 -16.66 -12.72 -8.55
CA VAL A 109 -15.34 -12.82 -9.18
C VAL A 109 -15.29 -14.05 -10.09
N LEU A 110 -15.28 -13.88 -11.41
CA LEU A 110 -15.28 -15.04 -12.33
C LEU A 110 -13.91 -15.71 -12.49
N LYS A 111 -12.82 -14.94 -12.41
CA LYS A 111 -11.45 -15.43 -12.68
C LYS A 111 -10.56 -15.14 -11.47
N ASN A 112 -9.72 -16.11 -11.08
CA ASN A 112 -8.74 -15.94 -10.00
C ASN A 112 -7.56 -15.09 -10.49
N ARG A 113 -7.78 -13.78 -10.59
CA ARG A 113 -6.81 -12.77 -11.04
C ARG A 113 -6.76 -11.64 -10.02
N ILE A 114 -5.57 -11.09 -9.85
CA ILE A 114 -5.33 -9.91 -9.00
C ILE A 114 -5.18 -8.69 -9.89
N ALA A 115 -5.74 -7.56 -9.44
CA ALA A 115 -5.59 -6.27 -10.11
C ALA A 115 -4.29 -5.63 -9.64
N LEU A 116 -3.37 -5.39 -10.57
CA LEU A 116 -2.19 -4.56 -10.34
C LEU A 116 -2.53 -3.17 -10.84
N TYR A 117 -2.56 -2.24 -9.91
CA TYR A 117 -2.65 -0.83 -10.22
C TYR A 117 -1.25 -0.39 -10.61
N GLY A 118 -1.07 0.00 -11.87
CA GLY A 118 0.13 0.73 -12.24
C GLY A 118 0.22 1.95 -11.32
N PHE A 119 1.35 2.13 -10.65
CA PHE A 119 1.64 3.43 -10.05
C PHE A 119 1.60 4.41 -11.21
N ALA A 120 0.64 5.33 -11.21
CA ALA A 120 0.82 6.52 -12.02
C ALA A 120 2.16 7.08 -11.56
N GLU A 121 3.12 7.21 -12.47
CA GLU A 121 4.27 8.05 -12.23
C GLU A 121 3.67 9.37 -11.75
N LEU A 122 3.86 9.69 -10.47
CA LEU A 122 3.54 11.02 -9.98
C LEU A 122 4.32 11.93 -10.92
N PRO A 123 3.67 12.94 -11.55
CA PRO A 123 4.43 13.97 -12.23
C PRO A 123 5.52 14.38 -11.26
N GLU A 124 6.79 14.38 -11.69
CA GLU A 124 7.85 14.95 -10.88
C GLU A 124 7.35 16.34 -10.48
N GLU A 125 7.05 16.51 -9.19
CA GLU A 125 6.62 17.81 -8.66
C GLU A 125 7.67 18.80 -9.16
N PRO A 126 7.28 19.93 -9.78
CA PRO A 126 8.24 20.91 -10.24
C PRO A 126 9.10 21.24 -9.03
N GLU A 127 10.40 20.91 -9.09
CA GLU A 127 11.26 21.01 -7.91
C GLU A 127 11.12 22.43 -7.35
N ASP A 128 10.58 22.55 -6.14
CA ASP A 128 10.49 23.84 -5.46
C ASP A 128 11.92 24.40 -5.46
N PRO A 129 12.18 25.61 -6.00
CA PRO A 129 13.54 26.15 -6.08
C PRO A 129 14.26 26.05 -4.72
N LEU A 130 13.53 26.23 -3.62
CA LEU A 130 14.06 26.09 -2.27
C LEU A 130 14.58 24.67 -1.97
N SER A 131 13.89 23.63 -2.45
CA SER A 131 14.27 22.23 -2.28
C SER A 131 15.52 21.87 -3.09
N THR A 132 15.67 22.41 -4.29
CA THR A 132 16.89 22.26 -5.10
C THR A 132 18.06 23.01 -4.48
N PHE A 133 17.83 24.21 -3.92
CA PHE A 133 18.83 24.95 -3.15
C PHE A 133 19.28 24.18 -1.91
N LEU A 134 18.37 23.55 -1.15
CA LEU A 134 18.73 22.76 0.03
C LEU A 134 19.46 21.45 -0.31
N LYS A 135 19.14 20.81 -1.46
CA LYS A 135 19.88 19.64 -1.96
C LYS A 135 21.28 19.99 -2.46
N ARG A 136 21.46 21.15 -3.10
CA ARG A 136 22.76 21.65 -3.61
C ARG A 136 23.59 22.37 -2.55
N ALA A 137 22.95 22.97 -1.56
CA ALA A 137 23.61 23.53 -0.41
C ALA A 137 24.05 22.36 0.46
N GLU A 138 25.21 21.80 0.10
CA GLU A 138 26.11 21.23 1.08
C GLU A 138 26.41 22.36 2.07
N CYS A 139 25.55 22.53 3.08
CA CYS A 139 25.78 23.46 4.17
C CYS A 139 27.17 23.11 4.70
N TYR A 140 28.15 23.99 4.45
CA TYR A 140 29.52 23.81 4.87
C TYR A 140 29.51 23.60 6.38
N ARG A 141 29.56 22.33 6.80
CA ARG A 141 29.82 21.98 8.17
C ARG A 141 31.30 22.26 8.34
N GLY A 142 31.61 23.38 8.99
CA GLY A 142 32.98 23.67 9.40
C GLY A 142 33.61 22.44 10.09
N PRO A 143 34.95 22.34 10.10
CA PRO A 143 35.65 21.14 10.54
C PRO A 143 35.05 20.60 11.83
N ILE A 144 34.63 19.34 11.79
CA ILE A 144 34.07 18.63 12.94
C ILE A 144 35.11 18.75 14.05
N PRO A 145 34.78 19.34 15.21
CA PRO A 145 35.75 19.51 16.28
C PRO A 145 36.29 18.13 16.65
N GLU A 146 37.61 18.00 16.78
CA GLU A 146 38.24 16.77 17.22
C GLU A 146 37.56 16.28 18.51
N LYS A 147 37.12 15.02 18.45
CA LYS A 147 36.43 14.23 19.47
C LYS A 147 36.22 14.94 20.82
N ARG A 148 34.96 15.28 21.11
CA ARG A 148 34.56 15.75 22.45
C ARG A 148 34.83 14.63 23.47
N VAL A 149 35.59 14.93 24.52
CA VAL A 149 35.89 13.96 25.59
C VAL A 149 34.64 13.66 26.44
N HIS A 150 33.70 14.61 26.54
CA HIS A 150 32.46 14.43 27.29
C HIS A 150 31.30 15.27 26.69
N PRO A 151 30.03 14.82 26.76
CA PRO A 151 28.87 15.54 26.20
C PRO A 151 28.64 16.94 26.79
N SER A 152 29.08 17.18 28.03
CA SER A 152 29.02 18.50 28.68
C SER A 152 30.19 19.43 28.34
N THR A 153 31.19 18.97 27.59
CA THR A 153 32.29 19.81 27.09
C THR A 153 31.80 20.58 25.87
N ILE A 154 31.16 21.72 26.12
CA ILE A 154 30.74 22.66 25.08
C ILE A 154 31.78 23.78 25.07
N LYS A 155 32.39 24.06 23.91
CA LYS A 155 33.25 25.24 23.74
C LYS A 155 32.34 26.48 23.70
N LEU A 156 32.03 27.01 24.88
CA LEU A 156 31.06 28.09 25.06
C LEU A 156 31.63 29.48 24.78
N ASN A 157 32.92 29.61 24.46
CA ASN A 157 33.54 30.90 24.25
C ASN A 157 34.29 30.97 22.93
N ILE A 158 34.08 32.07 22.20
CA ILE A 158 34.87 32.43 21.03
C ILE A 158 36.24 32.81 21.60
N THR A 159 37.26 31.98 21.40
CA THR A 159 38.62 32.28 21.84
C THR A 159 39.24 33.28 20.87
N GLY A 160 38.99 34.57 21.12
CA GLY A 160 39.55 35.70 20.36
C GLY A 160 39.69 36.93 21.28
N PRO A 161 40.52 37.92 20.92
CA PRO A 161 40.65 39.16 21.69
C PRO A 161 39.33 39.94 21.63
N HIS A 162 38.58 39.94 22.72
CA HIS A 162 37.32 40.66 22.83
C HIS A 162 37.57 42.10 23.26
N SER A 163 37.00 43.05 22.51
CA SER A 163 36.98 44.46 22.88
C SER A 163 35.57 44.86 23.35
N VAL A 164 35.45 46.01 24.01
CA VAL A 164 34.17 46.56 24.48
C VAL A 164 33.14 46.65 23.34
N GLN A 165 33.59 46.91 22.10
CA GLN A 165 32.73 47.04 20.93
C GLN A 165 32.17 45.71 20.43
N SER A 166 32.87 44.58 20.63
CA SER A 166 32.42 43.28 20.09
C SER A 166 31.46 42.55 21.01
N ASN A 167 31.41 42.89 22.31
CA ASN A 167 30.52 42.25 23.27
C ASN A 167 30.19 43.13 24.49
N PRO A 168 29.25 44.08 24.37
CA PRO A 168 28.86 44.97 25.46
C PRO A 168 28.08 44.19 26.53
N GLY A 169 28.80 43.67 27.53
CA GLY A 169 28.23 43.16 28.78
C GLY A 169 28.04 41.65 28.91
N TYR A 170 28.25 40.83 27.87
CA TYR A 170 28.11 39.37 28.02
C TYR A 170 29.41 38.63 28.34
N SER A 171 30.58 39.26 28.18
CA SER A 171 31.87 38.66 28.55
C SER A 171 32.54 39.41 29.71
N ARG A 172 33.36 38.69 30.47
CA ARG A 172 34.23 39.26 31.52
C ARG A 172 35.59 39.61 30.93
N LYS A 173 36.22 40.64 31.47
CA LYS A 173 37.63 40.96 31.26
C LYS A 173 38.52 39.88 31.88
N ILE A 174 39.83 39.94 31.59
CA ILE A 174 40.83 38.98 32.11
C ILE A 174 40.89 39.03 33.66
N ASP A 175 40.64 40.20 34.25
CA ASP A 175 40.53 40.43 35.70
C ASP A 175 39.16 40.03 36.29
N GLY A 176 38.25 39.48 35.48
CA GLY A 176 36.96 38.95 35.92
C GLY A 176 35.85 39.99 36.08
N THR A 177 36.12 41.27 35.88
CA THR A 177 35.12 42.35 35.88
C THR A 177 34.36 42.41 34.55
N PHE A 178 33.15 42.97 34.56
CA PHE A 178 32.38 43.14 33.31
C PHE A 178 32.90 44.34 32.50
N TYR A 179 32.75 44.26 31.18
CA TYR A 179 32.89 45.44 30.34
C TYR A 179 31.68 46.36 30.60
N ASN A 180 31.92 47.56 31.14
CA ASN A 180 30.90 48.60 31.24
C ASN A 180 30.74 49.28 29.87
N ILE A 181 29.51 49.65 29.53
CA ILE A 181 29.17 50.50 28.38
C ILE A 181 29.47 51.96 28.75
#